data_AF-A0A9D6LYC6-F1
#
_entry.id   AF-A0A9D6LYC6-F1
#
_cell.length_a   1.000
_cell.length_b   1.000
_cell.length_c   1.000
_cell.angle_alpha   90.00
_cell.angle_beta   90.00
_cell.angle_gamma   90.00
#
_symmetry.space_group_name_H-M   'P 1'
#
loop_
_entity.id
_entity.type
_entity.pdbx_description
1 polymer ?
#
loop_
_entity_poly.entity_id
_entity_poly.type
_entity_poly.pdbx_seq_one_letter_code
_entity_poly.pdbx_strand_id
1 'polypeptide(L)' 'MTRKSRPRRPKQSPGPTRKPAPLKTLERVLSKAGVGSRAQARSIIHAGRVRVNGRVVVN' A
#
# COMPACT_ATOMS: atom_id res chain seq x y z
N MET A 1 -28.34 -31.14 -13.96
CA MET A 1 -27.49 -29.95 -14.17
C MET A 1 -26.79 -29.59 -12.86
N THR A 2 -25.61 -30.13 -12.57
CA THR A 2 -24.91 -29.94 -11.29
C THR A 2 -23.65 -29.09 -11.52
N ARG A 3 -23.62 -27.87 -10.97
CA ARG A 3 -22.45 -26.98 -11.02
C ARG A 3 -21.34 -27.56 -10.14
N LYS A 4 -20.38 -28.24 -10.75
CA LYS A 4 -19.15 -28.74 -10.11
C LYS A 4 -18.41 -27.55 -9.47
N SER A 5 -18.36 -27.51 -8.14
CA SER A 5 -17.60 -26.54 -7.36
C SER A 5 -16.10 -26.70 -7.65
N ARG A 6 -15.47 -25.65 -8.19
CA ARG A 6 -14.02 -25.62 -8.46
C ARG A 6 -13.22 -25.73 -7.14
N PRO A 7 -12.15 -26.54 -7.08
CA PRO A 7 -11.31 -26.60 -5.90
C PRO A 7 -10.60 -25.26 -5.68
N ARG A 8 -10.52 -24.81 -4.43
CA ARG A 8 -9.78 -23.61 -4.03
C ARG A 8 -8.30 -23.85 -4.31
N ARG A 9 -7.70 -23.07 -5.21
CA ARG A 9 -6.26 -23.09 -5.51
C ARG A 9 -5.47 -22.96 -4.19
N PRO A 10 -4.49 -23.84 -3.91
CA PRO A 10 -3.67 -23.70 -2.72
C PRO A 10 -2.92 -22.37 -2.78
N LYS A 11 -3.04 -21.56 -1.72
CA LYS A 11 -2.28 -20.30 -1.59
C LYS A 11 -0.81 -20.69 -1.46
N GLN A 12 -0.03 -20.51 -2.52
CA GLN A 12 1.44 -20.60 -2.45
C GLN A 12 1.93 -19.63 -1.39
N SER A 13 2.48 -20.16 -0.29
CA SER A 13 3.18 -19.39 0.72
C SER A 13 4.56 -19.05 0.16
N PRO A 14 4.88 -17.77 -0.11
CA PRO A 14 6.21 -17.43 -0.57
C PRO A 14 7.21 -17.67 0.57
N GLY A 15 8.27 -18.45 0.30
CA GLY A 15 9.40 -18.62 1.21
C GLY A 15 10.07 -17.28 1.57
N PRO A 16 10.97 -17.25 2.57
CA PRO A 16 11.56 -16.02 3.09
C PRO A 16 12.57 -15.45 2.09
N THR A 17 12.04 -14.86 1.02
CA THR A 17 12.79 -13.96 0.15
C THR A 17 13.09 -12.72 0.97
N ARG A 18 14.37 -12.40 1.13
CA ARG A 18 14.83 -11.14 1.72
C ARG A 18 14.46 -10.03 0.73
N LYS A 19 13.18 -9.64 0.73
CA LYS A 19 12.63 -8.64 -0.20
C LYS A 19 13.46 -7.38 -0.03
N PRO A 20 13.91 -6.73 -1.13
CA PRO A 20 14.53 -5.41 -1.02
C PRO A 20 13.60 -4.54 -0.20
N ALA A 21 14.17 -3.78 0.75
CA ALA A 21 13.39 -2.94 1.64
C ALA A 21 12.40 -2.16 0.77
N PRO A 22 11.08 -2.30 0.99
CA PRO A 22 10.11 -1.68 0.11
C PRO A 22 10.41 -0.20 0.03
N LEU A 23 10.53 0.33 -1.19
CA LEU A 23 10.67 1.76 -1.46
C LEU A 23 9.74 2.50 -0.50
N LYS A 24 10.32 3.31 0.39
CA LYS A 24 9.57 3.98 1.47
C LYS A 24 8.69 5.04 0.83
N THR A 25 7.50 4.66 0.38
CA THR A 25 6.55 5.61 -0.18
C THR A 25 5.98 6.49 0.91
N LEU A 26 5.68 7.74 0.58
CA LEU A 26 5.04 8.66 1.52
C LEU A 26 3.69 8.12 1.98
N GLU A 27 2.93 7.40 1.12
CA GLU A 27 1.68 6.78 1.55
C GLU A 27 1.91 5.76 2.68
N ARG A 28 3.01 5.01 2.62
CA ARG A 28 3.37 4.03 3.65
C ARG A 28 3.77 4.71 4.96
N VAL A 29 4.52 5.81 4.88
CA VAL A 29 4.93 6.59 6.05
C VAL A 29 3.71 7.20 6.74
N LEU A 30 2.84 7.86 5.98
CA LEU A 30 1.60 8.46 6.49
C LEU A 30 0.65 7.41 7.09
N SER A 31 0.54 6.24 6.44
CA SER A 31 -0.26 5.13 6.98
C SER A 31 0.30 4.55 8.26
N LYS A 32 1.62 4.46 8.40
CA LYS A 32 2.27 4.05 9.66
C LYS A 32 2.19 5.12 10.74
N ALA A 33 2.15 6.39 10.36
CA ALA A 33 1.98 7.51 11.28
C ALA A 33 0.51 7.67 11.76
N GLY A 34 -0.43 6.84 11.27
CA GLY A 34 -1.83 6.91 11.67
C GLY A 34 -2.63 8.03 11.03
N VAL A 35 -2.07 8.74 10.04
CA VAL A 35 -2.75 9.85 9.33
C VAL A 35 -3.94 9.35 8.51
N GLY A 36 -3.91 8.09 8.08
CA GLY A 36 -5.01 7.45 7.37
C GLY A 36 -4.59 6.15 6.69
N SER A 37 -5.52 5.55 5.93
CA SER A 37 -5.18 4.43 5.05
C SER A 37 -4.24 4.88 3.93
N ARG A 38 -3.59 3.93 3.23
CA ARG A 38 -2.74 4.28 2.07
C ARG A 38 -3.50 5.03 0.98
N ALA A 39 -4.78 4.72 0.78
CA ALA A 39 -5.63 5.39 -0.20
C ALA A 39 -5.91 6.84 0.21
N GLN A 40 -6.23 7.08 1.48
CA GLN A 40 -6.39 8.44 2.00
C GLN A 40 -5.09 9.23 1.92
N ALA A 41 -3.96 8.61 2.27
CA ALA A 41 -2.65 9.22 2.13
C ALA A 41 -2.37 9.65 0.69
N ARG A 42 -2.71 8.81 -0.30
CA ARG A 42 -2.61 9.16 -1.72
C ARG A 42 -3.48 10.35 -2.09
N SER A 43 -4.74 10.38 -1.62
CA SER A 43 -5.65 11.50 -1.89
C SER A 43 -5.14 12.82 -1.32
N ILE A 44 -4.61 12.84 -0.08
CA ILE A 44 -4.11 14.09 0.52
C ILE A 44 -2.76 14.53 -0.07
N ILE A 45 -1.92 13.60 -0.54
CA ILE A 45 -0.69 13.91 -1.29
C ILE A 45 -1.06 14.53 -2.64
N HIS A 46 -1.97 13.93 -3.41
CA HIS A 46 -2.44 14.51 -4.68
C HIS A 46 -3.14 15.87 -4.49
N ALA A 47 -3.84 16.05 -3.37
CA ALA A 47 -4.46 17.32 -3.03
C ALA A 47 -3.46 18.41 -2.59
N GLY A 48 -2.14 18.13 -2.57
CA GLY A 48 -1.12 19.10 -2.18
C GLY A 48 -1.16 19.46 -0.69
N ARG A 49 -1.74 18.61 0.16
CA ARG A 49 -1.91 18.86 1.60
C ARG A 49 -0.74 18.36 2.44
N VAL A 50 0.29 17.80 1.82
CA VAL A 50 1.45 17.21 2.50
C VAL A 50 2.69 18.06 2.24
N ARG A 51 3.39 18.42 3.32
CA ARG A 51 4.68 19.10 3.26
C ARG A 51 5.79 18.20 3.80
N VAL A 52 6.88 18.09 3.05
CA VAL A 52 8.10 17.38 3.46
C VAL A 52 9.23 18.38 3.45
N ASN A 53 9.87 18.60 4.60
CA ASN A 53 10.96 19.57 4.75
C ASN A 53 10.59 20.97 4.22
N GLY A 54 9.36 21.42 4.48
CA GLY A 54 8.84 22.72 4.06
C GLY A 54 8.34 22.80 2.61
N ARG A 55 8.51 21.76 1.79
CA ARG A 55 8.05 21.73 0.40
C ARG A 55 6.75 20.96 0.27
N VAL A 56 5.78 21.51 -0.45
CA VAL A 56 4.55 20.79 -0.80
C VAL A 56 4.90 19.67 -1.77
N VAL A 57 4.49 18.43 -1.45
CA VAL A 57 4.74 17.26 -2.29
C VAL A 57 3.42 16.77 -2.86
N VAL A 58 3.43 16.53 -4.16
CA VAL A 58 2.38 15.85 -4.93
C VAL A 58 3.04 14.67 -5.67
N ASN A 59 2.37 13.53 -5.72
CA ASN A 59 2.84 12.31 -6.42
C ASN A 59 2.11 12.17 -7.76
#